data_AF-A0A936MC56-F1
#
_entry.id   AF-A0A936MC56-F1
#
_cell.length_a   1.000
_cell.length_b   1.000
_cell.length_c   1.000
_cell.angle_alpha   90.00
_cell.angle_beta   90.00
_cell.angle_gamma   90.00
#
_symmetry.space_group_name_H-M   'P 1'
#
loop_
_entity.id
_entity.type
_entity.pdbx_description
1 polymer ?
#
loop_
_entity_poly.entity_id
_entity_poly.type
_entity_poly.pdbx_seq_one_letter_code
_entity_poly.pdbx_strand_id
1 'polypeptide(L)'
;MGFRIGLHSGSVVAGIIGENKYSYDLWGDAVNTASRMESHGEEDRIHVSEEFKQAFLGADRQGQPQESPLSPKFPISLHFAERGEMHIKGKGMMKTYYLQKATL
;
A
#
# COMPACT_ATOMS: atom_id res chain seq x y z
N MET A 1 -4.57 -4.26 22.53
CA MET A 1 -4.19 -5.05 21.36
C MET A 1 -4.62 -4.23 20.16
N GLY A 2 -3.70 -3.50 19.55
CA GLY A 2 -3.99 -2.66 18.38
C GLY A 2 -3.84 -3.45 17.07
N PHE A 3 -4.50 -2.97 16.01
CA PHE A 3 -4.33 -3.54 14.68
C PHE A 3 -3.21 -2.83 13.93
N ARG A 4 -2.41 -3.58 13.17
CA ARG A 4 -1.46 -3.01 12.21
C ARG A 4 -1.99 -3.21 10.81
N ILE A 5 -1.94 -2.16 10.00
CA ILE A 5 -2.43 -2.18 8.62
C ILE A 5 -1.30 -1.70 7.71
N GLY A 6 -0.99 -2.49 6.67
CA GLY A 6 0.01 -2.17 5.66
C GLY A 6 -0.61 -2.07 4.27
N LEU A 7 -0.33 -0.99 3.54
CA LEU A 7 -0.81 -0.78 2.17
C LEU A 7 0.34 -0.59 1.18
N HIS A 8 0.23 -1.26 0.03
CA HIS A 8 1.15 -1.11 -1.10
C HIS A 8 0.35 -1.30 -2.40
N SER A 9 0.77 -0.62 -3.47
CA SER A 9 0.20 -0.76 -4.82
C SER A 9 1.27 -1.23 -5.79
N GLY A 10 0.97 -2.30 -6.52
CA GLY A 10 1.87 -2.86 -7.52
C GLY A 10 1.24 -4.02 -8.28
N SER A 11 1.96 -4.53 -9.28
CA SER A 11 1.51 -5.67 -10.08
C SER A 11 1.52 -6.96 -9.26
N VAL A 12 0.50 -7.79 -9.48
CA VAL A 12 0.36 -9.11 -8.86
C VAL A 12 0.00 -10.16 -9.92
N VAL A 13 0.30 -11.42 -9.61
CA VAL A 13 -0.18 -12.58 -10.34
C VAL A 13 -1.28 -13.22 -9.51
N ALA A 14 -2.44 -13.46 -10.11
CA ALA A 14 -3.55 -14.13 -9.47
C ALA A 14 -3.78 -15.50 -10.11
N GLY A 15 -4.26 -16.46 -9.34
CA GLY A 15 -4.60 -17.78 -9.87
C GLY A 15 -5.54 -18.57 -8.98
N ILE A 16 -6.10 -19.63 -9.56
CA ILE A 16 -6.84 -20.65 -8.82
C ILE A 16 -5.93 -21.87 -8.70
N ILE A 17 -5.72 -22.36 -7.48
CA ILE A 17 -4.95 -23.58 -7.19
C ILE A 17 -5.90 -24.69 -6.77
N GLY A 18 -5.56 -25.91 -7.19
CA GLY A 18 -6.18 -27.15 -6.71
C GLY A 18 -7.08 -27.78 -7.77
N GLU A 19 -7.14 -29.10 -7.74
CA GLU A 19 -7.95 -29.88 -8.70
C GLU A 19 -9.31 -30.30 -8.11
N ASN A 20 -9.37 -30.54 -6.78
CA ASN A 20 -10.58 -30.98 -6.07
C ASN A 20 -11.10 -29.97 -5.05
N LYS A 21 -10.25 -29.03 -4.61
CA LYS A 21 -10.60 -27.92 -3.72
C LYS A 21 -9.92 -26.67 -4.25
N TYR A 22 -10.69 -25.83 -4.91
CA TYR A 22 -10.19 -24.61 -5.52
C TYR A 22 -9.92 -23.54 -4.45
N SER A 23 -8.74 -22.93 -4.50
CA SER A 23 -8.37 -21.75 -3.73
C SER A 23 -7.92 -20.66 -4.69
N TYR A 24 -8.50 -19.46 -4.57
CA TYR A 24 -8.00 -18.28 -5.28
C TYR A 24 -6.96 -17.58 -4.42
N ASP A 25 -5.83 -17.19 -5.00
CA ASP A 25 -4.74 -16.57 -4.27
C ASP A 25 -3.92 -15.61 -5.16
N LEU A 26 -3.14 -14.73 -4.51
CA LEU A 26 -2.35 -13.65 -5.11
C LEU A 26 -0.87 -13.79 -4.73
N TRP A 27 0.01 -13.72 -5.72
CA TRP A 27 1.47 -13.73 -5.52
C TRP A 27 2.15 -12.56 -6.21
N GLY A 28 3.38 -12.29 -5.77
CA GLY A 28 4.25 -11.29 -6.37
C GLY A 28 4.99 -10.45 -5.34
N ASP A 29 5.83 -9.56 -5.84
CA ASP A 29 6.58 -8.63 -5.01
C ASP A 29 5.67 -7.60 -4.30
N ALA A 30 4.55 -7.22 -4.92
CA ALA A 30 3.60 -6.29 -4.34
C ALA A 30 2.96 -6.83 -3.04
N VAL A 31 2.57 -8.13 -2.99
CA VAL A 31 2.00 -8.73 -1.78
C VAL A 31 3.04 -8.85 -0.66
N ASN A 32 4.30 -9.16 -1.01
CA ASN A 32 5.39 -9.19 -0.05
C ASN A 32 5.66 -7.79 0.53
N THR A 33 5.66 -6.76 -0.32
CA THR A 33 5.88 -5.37 0.10
C THR A 33 4.74 -4.89 1.01
N ALA A 34 3.48 -5.20 0.69
CA ALA A 34 2.33 -4.91 1.54
C ALA A 34 2.48 -5.56 2.94
N SER A 35 2.90 -6.83 2.98
CA SER A 35 3.20 -7.52 4.24
C SER A 35 4.32 -6.83 5.02
N ARG A 36 5.34 -6.25 4.34
CA ARG A 36 6.37 -5.46 5.03
C ARG A 36 5.86 -4.13 5.57
N MET A 37 4.91 -3.49 4.90
CA MET A 37 4.27 -2.28 5.45
C MET A 37 3.48 -2.63 6.72
N GLU A 38 2.79 -3.77 6.77
CA GLU A 38 2.09 -4.19 7.99
C GLU A 38 3.09 -4.53 9.10
N SER A 39 4.10 -5.35 8.80
CA SER A 39 5.02 -5.87 9.82
C SER A 39 5.89 -4.79 10.48
N HIS A 40 6.21 -3.73 9.75
CA HIS A 40 6.98 -2.57 10.25
C HIS A 40 6.09 -1.39 10.68
N GLY A 41 4.78 -1.55 10.56
CA GLY A 41 3.80 -0.56 11.02
C GLY A 41 3.73 -0.50 12.54
N GLU A 42 3.27 0.64 13.03
CA GLU A 42 2.91 0.82 14.45
C GLU A 42 1.45 0.37 14.66
N GLU A 43 1.14 -0.08 15.88
CA GLU A 43 -0.24 -0.38 16.26
C GLU A 43 -1.15 0.84 16.06
N ASP A 44 -2.38 0.58 15.62
CA ASP A 44 -3.43 1.56 15.36
C ASP A 44 -3.06 2.62 14.30
N ARG A 45 -2.09 2.29 13.43
CA ARG A 45 -1.70 3.10 12.28
C ARG A 45 -1.78 2.32 10.98
N ILE A 46 -2.01 3.06 9.89
CA ILE A 46 -1.98 2.55 8.53
C ILE A 46 -0.65 2.95 7.90
N HIS A 47 0.29 2.01 7.78
CA HIS A 47 1.59 2.22 7.16
C HIS A 47 1.48 1.97 5.67
N VAL A 48 1.96 2.91 4.85
CA VAL A 48 1.83 2.85 3.40
C VAL A 48 3.16 3.12 2.69
N SER A 49 3.34 2.49 1.54
CA SER A 49 4.51 2.71 0.68
C SER A 49 4.37 3.99 -0.16
N GLU A 50 5.47 4.46 -0.73
CA GLU A 50 5.48 5.58 -1.70
C GLU A 50 4.59 5.27 -2.92
N GLU A 51 4.67 4.06 -3.48
CA GLU A 51 3.91 3.67 -4.67
C GLU A 51 2.40 3.70 -4.41
N PHE A 52 1.95 3.32 -3.21
CA PHE A 52 0.55 3.45 -2.83
C PHE A 52 0.13 4.92 -2.78
N LYS A 53 0.93 5.78 -2.15
CA LYS A 53 0.67 7.23 -2.09
C LYS A 53 0.55 7.84 -3.49
N GLN A 54 1.49 7.53 -4.39
CA GLN A 54 1.48 8.03 -5.77
C GLN A 54 0.22 7.57 -6.52
N ALA A 55 -0.07 6.27 -6.47
CA ALA A 55 -1.27 5.71 -7.10
C ALA A 55 -2.56 6.31 -6.52
N PHE A 56 -2.63 6.53 -5.21
CA PHE A 56 -3.77 7.14 -4.55
C PHE A 56 -3.99 8.58 -5.03
N LEU A 57 -2.92 9.37 -5.09
CA LEU A 57 -2.95 10.77 -5.56
C LEU A 57 -3.17 10.92 -7.07
N GLY A 58 -3.20 9.81 -7.83
CA GLY A 58 -3.32 9.86 -9.29
C GLY A 58 -2.07 10.38 -9.98
N ALA A 59 -0.90 10.14 -9.40
CA ALA A 59 0.36 10.33 -10.09
C ALA A 59 0.77 9.01 -10.75
N ASP A 60 1.11 9.05 -12.04
CA ASP A 60 1.76 7.91 -12.68
C ASP A 60 3.21 7.72 -12.18
N ARG A 61 3.90 6.69 -12.69
CA ARG A 61 5.29 6.39 -12.32
C ARG A 61 6.28 7.51 -12.72
N GLN A 62 5.87 8.43 -13.59
CA GLN A 62 6.64 9.60 -14.03
C GLN A 62 6.18 10.89 -13.32
N GLY A 63 5.23 10.82 -12.39
CA GLY A 63 4.67 11.98 -11.69
C GLY A 63 3.65 12.78 -12.51
N GLN A 64 3.20 12.29 -13.66
CA GLN A 64 2.16 12.95 -14.44
C GLN A 64 0.76 12.66 -13.84
N PRO A 65 -0.15 13.64 -13.90
CA PRO A 65 -1.53 13.43 -13.47
C PRO A 65 -2.23 12.39 -14.34
N GLN A 66 -2.70 11.31 -13.72
CA GLN A 66 -3.57 10.29 -14.30
C GLN A 66 -4.83 10.18 -13.43
N GLU A 67 -5.98 9.88 -14.04
CA GLU A 67 -7.18 9.55 -13.26
C GLU A 67 -6.86 8.39 -12.31
N SER A 68 -6.86 8.68 -11.00
CA SER A 68 -6.58 7.67 -9.99
C SER A 68 -7.74 6.66 -9.96
N PRO A 69 -7.51 5.37 -10.22
CA PRO A 69 -8.52 4.33 -9.99
C PRO A 69 -8.86 4.19 -8.50
N LEU A 70 -8.01 4.74 -7.63
CA LEU A 70 -8.16 4.77 -6.18
C LEU A 70 -8.71 6.11 -5.66
N SER A 71 -9.06 7.04 -6.55
CA SER A 71 -9.66 8.31 -6.12
C SER A 71 -10.93 8.02 -5.31
N PRO A 72 -11.04 8.53 -4.08
CA PRO A 72 -12.20 8.25 -3.26
C PRO A 72 -13.43 8.89 -3.91
N LYS A 73 -14.46 8.09 -4.19
CA LYS A 73 -15.77 8.54 -4.71
C LYS A 73 -16.57 9.37 -3.70
N PHE A 74 -16.04 9.54 -2.48
CA PHE A 74 -16.60 10.31 -1.38
C PHE A 74 -15.54 11.29 -0.85
N PRO A 75 -15.92 12.48 -0.36
CA PRO A 75 -14.97 13.42 0.21
C PRO A 75 -14.45 12.89 1.55
N ILE A 76 -13.35 12.14 1.50
CA ILE A 76 -12.57 11.75 2.67
C ILE A 76 -11.29 12.55 2.64
N SER A 77 -11.14 13.48 3.58
CA SER A 77 -9.90 14.22 3.77
C SER A 77 -8.88 13.29 4.42
N LEU A 78 -7.96 12.76 3.61
CA LEU A 78 -6.83 11.94 4.03
C LEU A 78 -5.53 12.71 3.80
N HIS A 79 -4.56 12.51 4.68
CA HIS A 79 -3.21 13.03 4.49
C HIS A 79 -2.17 11.93 4.78
N PHE A 80 -1.00 12.07 4.15
CA PHE A 80 0.12 11.17 4.30
C PHE A 80 1.18 11.85 5.17
N ALA A 81 1.34 11.39 6.41
CA ALA A 81 2.40 11.84 7.30
C ALA A 81 3.69 11.08 6.98
N GLU A 82 4.78 11.77 6.68
CA GLU A 82 6.06 11.11 6.39
C GLU A 82 6.57 10.37 7.62
N ARG A 83 6.89 9.09 7.43
CA ARG A 83 7.54 8.26 8.46
C ARG A 83 9.06 8.28 8.32
N GLY A 84 9.55 8.48 7.10
CA GLY A 84 10.97 8.49 6.74
C GLY A 84 11.36 7.30 5.86
N GLU A 85 12.66 7.20 5.60
CA GLU A 85 13.25 6.13 4.80
C GLU A 85 13.57 4.90 5.64
N MET A 86 13.33 3.72 5.07
CA MET A 86 13.64 2.45 5.71
C MET A 86 14.05 1.39 4.69
N HIS A 87 14.89 0.44 5.13
CA HIS A 87 15.30 -0.66 4.28
C HIS A 87 14.21 -1.74 4.22
N ILE A 88 13.64 -1.97 3.04
CA ILE A 88 12.65 -3.00 2.77
C ILE A 88 13.29 -4.11 1.93
N LYS A 89 13.19 -5.35 2.42
CA LYS A 89 13.73 -6.53 1.73
C LYS A 89 13.13 -6.62 0.31
N GLY A 90 13.99 -6.67 -0.70
CA GLY A 90 13.60 -6.72 -2.11
C GLY A 90 13.41 -5.35 -2.78
N LYS A 91 13.37 -4.27 -2.01
CA LYS A 91 13.20 -2.89 -2.51
C LYS A 91 14.39 -1.97 -2.23
N GLY A 92 15.20 -2.28 -1.22
CA GLY A 92 16.26 -1.39 -0.76
C GLY A 92 15.70 -0.28 0.13
N MET A 93 16.30 0.91 0.07
CA MET A 93 15.82 2.07 0.82
C MET A 93 14.55 2.62 0.20
N MET A 94 13.49 2.71 1.00
CA MET A 94 12.16 3.13 0.56
C MET A 94 11.62 4.19 1.52
N LYS A 95 11.09 5.29 0.96
CA LYS A 95 10.28 6.26 1.72
C LYS A 95 8.91 5.68 2.04
N THR A 96 8.47 5.89 3.27
CA THR A 96 7.18 5.38 3.74
C THR A 96 6.41 6.42 4.53
N TYR A 97 5.11 6.20 4.67
CA TYR A 97 4.17 7.17 5.25
C TYR A 97 3.18 6.49 6.19
N TYR A 98 2.60 7.26 7.09
CA TYR A 98 1.35 6.89 7.75
C TYR A 98 0.18 7.60 7.08
N LEU A 99 -0.85 6.83 6.72
CA LEU A 99 -2.11 7.38 6.23
C LEU A 99 -3.00 7.74 7.42
N GLN A 100 -3.44 8.99 7.47
CA GLN A 100 -4.21 9.53 8.58
C GLN A 100 -5.39 10.37 8.08
N LYS A 101 -6.47 10.40 8.85
CA LYS A 101 -7.58 11.33 8.60
C LYS A 101 -7.06 12.75 8.80
N ALA A 102 -7.32 13.64 7.86
CA ALA A 102 -7.09 15.06 8.07
C ALA A 102 -8.07 15.54 9.16
N THR A 103 -7.52 16.10 10.22
CA THR A 103 -8.32 16.78 11.24
C THR A 103 -8.58 18.18 10.71
N LEU A 104 -9.86 18.56 10.61
CA LEU A 104 -10.29 19.92 10.27
C LEU A 104 -9.88 20.91 11.37
#